data_AF-A0A4R3SZL3-F1
#
_entry.id   AF-A0A4R3SZL3-F1
#
_cell.length_a   1.000
_cell.length_b   1.000
_cell.length_c   1.000
_cell.angle_alpha   90.00
_cell.angle_beta   90.00
_cell.angle_gamma   90.00
#
_symmetry.space_group_name_H-M   'P 1'
#
loop_
_entity.id
_entity.type
_entity.pdbx_description
1 polymer ?
#
loop_
_entity_poly.entity_id
_entity_poly.type
_entity_poly.pdbx_seq_one_letter_code
_entity_poly.pdbx_strand_id
1 'polypeptide(L)'
;MRKISRYTAIAAAALLAGSGSASALTTPPPDRAVLALGTLGPLDLDVNNGPGKAFLASLFPGQSDPCPLPAGQNPDFDGACMWSTDDNEEDFDLLIGIEDHALVSVVTSWPRQLDAQIWACEPVDPVNPDNFLNVCSVQSATPAHRAHWAASWRAFLNAMN
;
A
#
# COMPACT_ATOMS: atom_id res chain seq x y z
N MET A 1 14.16 -2.16 70.56
CA MET A 1 14.65 -3.56 70.52
C MET A 1 14.91 -3.93 69.06
N ARG A 2 16.16 -4.30 68.74
CA ARG A 2 16.59 -4.86 67.44
C ARG A 2 16.08 -6.28 67.29
N LYS A 3 15.66 -6.70 66.09
CA LYS A 3 15.93 -8.07 65.59
C LYS A 3 16.22 -8.04 64.09
N ILE A 4 17.43 -8.50 63.77
CA ILE A 4 17.99 -8.79 62.46
C ILE A 4 17.84 -10.31 62.25
N SER A 5 17.43 -10.74 61.05
CA SER A 5 17.70 -12.09 60.49
C SER A 5 17.52 -11.97 58.98
N ARG A 6 18.58 -11.81 58.17
CA ARG A 6 19.53 -12.82 57.68
C ARG A 6 18.84 -14.01 56.99
N TYR A 7 18.69 -13.89 55.67
CA TYR A 7 18.83 -15.02 54.76
C TYR A 7 19.78 -14.60 53.65
N THR A 8 20.80 -15.42 53.44
CA THR A 8 21.89 -15.24 52.48
C THR A 8 21.75 -16.30 51.39
N ALA A 9 22.28 -15.96 50.22
CA ALA A 9 22.65 -16.80 49.09
C ALA A 9 21.51 -17.06 48.08
N ILE A 10 21.74 -17.11 46.76
CA ILE A 10 22.90 -17.58 46.01
C ILE A 10 23.00 -16.77 44.70
N ALA A 11 24.22 -16.39 44.29
CA ALA A 11 24.51 -15.84 42.98
C ALA A 11 24.26 -16.91 41.90
N ALA A 12 23.34 -16.65 40.96
CA ALA A 12 23.21 -17.41 39.73
C ALA A 12 23.79 -16.58 38.59
N ALA A 13 24.80 -17.17 37.94
CA ALA A 13 25.60 -16.64 36.86
C ALA A 13 24.77 -15.88 35.81
N ALA A 14 25.19 -14.65 35.52
CA ALA A 14 24.82 -13.97 34.29
C ALA A 14 25.37 -14.79 33.11
N LEU A 15 24.48 -15.52 32.44
CA LEU A 15 24.78 -16.17 31.17
C LEU A 15 25.08 -15.06 30.15
N LEU A 16 26.35 -15.05 29.76
CA LEU A 16 26.88 -14.34 28.61
C LEU A 16 26.12 -14.73 27.34
N ALA A 17 25.93 -13.71 26.51
CA ALA A 17 26.06 -13.79 25.06
C ALA A 17 25.18 -14.85 24.36
N GLY A 18 23.94 -14.44 24.12
CA GLY A 18 23.13 -14.90 23.00
C GLY A 18 22.44 -13.71 22.36
N SER A 19 23.17 -12.61 22.13
CA SER A 19 22.73 -11.51 21.26
C SER A 19 22.74 -12.02 19.82
N GLY A 20 21.80 -12.91 19.50
CA GLY A 20 21.28 -13.02 18.15
C GLY A 20 20.54 -11.72 17.92
N SER A 21 21.24 -10.75 17.33
CA SER A 21 20.60 -9.59 16.72
C SER A 21 19.65 -10.16 15.67
N ALA A 22 18.39 -10.39 16.05
CA ALA A 22 17.33 -10.38 15.09
C ALA A 22 17.37 -8.98 14.50
N SER A 23 18.01 -8.83 13.34
CA SER A 23 17.84 -7.65 12.51
C SER A 23 16.35 -7.52 12.30
N ALA A 24 15.72 -6.66 13.09
CA ALA A 24 14.40 -6.18 12.77
C ALA A 24 14.57 -5.53 11.41
N LEU A 25 14.10 -6.22 10.36
CA LEU A 25 13.86 -5.60 9.06
C LEU A 25 12.92 -4.45 9.37
N THR A 26 13.49 -3.26 9.50
CA THR A 26 12.71 -2.03 9.64
C THR A 26 11.97 -1.92 8.32
N THR A 27 10.69 -2.29 8.33
CA THR A 27 9.82 -2.04 7.19
C THR A 27 9.96 -0.56 6.86
N PRO A 28 10.31 -0.19 5.62
CA PRO A 28 10.36 1.21 5.22
C PRO A 28 9.09 1.93 5.66
N PRO A 29 9.17 3.20 6.09
CA PRO A 29 7.97 3.96 6.44
C PRO A 29 6.98 3.91 5.27
N PRO A 30 5.67 3.86 5.55
CA PRO A 30 4.66 3.84 4.49
C PRO A 30 4.78 5.07 3.61
N ASP A 31 4.59 4.85 2.30
CA ASP A 31 4.62 5.95 1.36
C ASP A 31 3.52 7.00 1.63
N ARG A 32 3.88 8.27 1.38
CA ARG A 32 3.03 9.44 1.65
C ARG A 32 1.74 9.44 0.82
N ALA A 33 1.77 8.94 -0.42
CA ALA A 33 0.58 8.84 -1.24
C ALA A 33 -0.37 7.79 -0.68
N VAL A 34 0.14 6.65 -0.23
CA VAL A 34 -0.68 5.59 0.38
C VAL A 34 -1.27 6.05 1.71
N LEU A 35 -0.49 6.77 2.54
CA LEU A 35 -1.00 7.39 3.76
C LEU A 35 -2.11 8.40 3.47
N ALA A 36 -1.93 9.26 2.47
CA ALA A 36 -2.94 10.25 2.10
C ALA A 36 -4.21 9.58 1.58
N LEU A 37 -4.07 8.56 0.72
CA LEU A 37 -5.18 7.74 0.23
C LEU A 37 -5.95 7.08 1.38
N GLY A 38 -5.24 6.58 2.39
CA GLY A 38 -5.83 5.97 3.59
C GLY A 38 -6.70 6.91 4.43
N THR A 39 -6.64 8.23 4.21
CA THR A 39 -7.50 9.20 4.88
C THR A 39 -8.81 9.52 4.14
N LEU A 40 -8.95 9.04 2.90
CA LEU A 40 -10.15 9.28 2.09
C LEU A 40 -11.29 8.34 2.51
N GLY A 41 -12.49 8.91 2.70
CA GLY A 41 -13.71 8.13 2.89
C GLY A 41 -14.29 7.60 1.56
N PRO A 42 -15.32 6.74 1.60
CA PRO A 42 -15.93 6.18 0.38
C PRO A 42 -16.47 7.23 -0.60
N LEU A 43 -16.97 8.36 -0.08
CA LEU A 43 -17.51 9.46 -0.90
C LEU A 43 -16.42 10.41 -1.41
N ASP A 44 -15.21 10.28 -0.91
CA ASP A 44 -14.09 11.15 -1.22
C ASP A 44 -13.23 10.60 -2.36
N LEU A 45 -13.62 9.47 -2.96
CA LEU A 45 -12.88 8.81 -4.03
C LEU A 45 -13.20 9.36 -5.44
N ASP A 46 -14.10 10.34 -5.57
CA ASP A 46 -14.35 11.03 -6.85
C ASP A 46 -13.12 11.85 -7.26
N VAL A 47 -12.57 11.60 -8.45
CA VAL A 47 -11.37 12.27 -8.97
C VAL A 47 -11.63 13.62 -9.62
N ASN A 48 -12.89 13.91 -9.96
CA ASN A 48 -13.29 15.17 -10.58
C ASN A 48 -13.63 16.25 -9.56
N ASN A 49 -13.94 15.85 -8.32
CA ASN A 49 -14.44 16.73 -7.27
C ASN A 49 -13.82 16.44 -5.89
N GLY A 50 -14.00 17.39 -4.97
CA GLY A 50 -13.75 17.14 -3.55
C GLY A 50 -12.34 16.67 -3.20
N PRO A 51 -12.19 15.84 -2.15
CA PRO A 51 -10.88 15.40 -1.68
C PRO A 51 -10.14 14.46 -2.63
N GLY A 52 -10.83 13.61 -3.41
CA GLY A 52 -10.19 12.71 -4.37
C GLY A 52 -9.48 13.46 -5.49
N LYS A 53 -10.10 14.53 -6.00
CA LYS A 53 -9.41 15.48 -6.89
C LYS A 53 -8.19 16.12 -6.24
N ALA A 54 -8.32 16.58 -5.00
CA ALA A 54 -7.22 17.23 -4.28
C ALA A 54 -6.06 16.26 -4.02
N PHE A 55 -6.37 14.99 -3.73
CA PHE A 55 -5.40 13.91 -3.61
C PHE A 55 -4.60 13.75 -4.90
N LEU A 56 -5.26 13.53 -6.05
CA LEU A 56 -4.56 13.38 -7.33
C LEU A 56 -3.73 14.62 -7.71
N ALA A 57 -4.28 15.82 -7.50
CA ALA A 57 -3.55 17.06 -7.76
C ALA A 57 -2.29 17.21 -6.89
N SER A 58 -2.28 16.63 -5.69
CA SER A 58 -1.12 16.63 -4.80
C SER A 58 -0.01 15.67 -5.25
N LEU A 59 -0.38 14.61 -5.99
CA LEU A 59 0.54 13.64 -6.57
C LEU A 59 1.14 14.14 -7.89
N PHE A 60 0.34 14.85 -8.70
CA PHE A 60 0.69 15.31 -10.04
C PHE A 60 0.48 16.83 -10.18
N PRO A 61 1.30 17.65 -9.49
CA PRO A 61 1.10 19.09 -9.47
C PRO A 61 1.23 19.70 -10.87
N GLY A 62 0.21 20.46 -11.28
CA GLY A 62 0.19 21.18 -12.57
C GLY A 62 -0.25 20.34 -13.77
N GLN A 63 -0.55 19.05 -13.59
CA GLN A 63 -1.11 18.21 -14.66
C GLN A 63 -2.62 18.37 -14.73
N SER A 64 -3.15 18.57 -15.94
CA SER A 64 -4.60 18.71 -16.17
C SER A 64 -5.33 17.37 -16.26
N ASP A 65 -4.63 16.32 -16.66
CA ASP A 65 -5.14 14.96 -16.79
C ASP A 65 -4.02 13.98 -16.40
N PRO A 66 -3.80 13.76 -15.09
CA PRO A 66 -2.65 13.00 -14.61
C PRO A 66 -2.77 11.48 -14.82
N CYS A 67 -3.98 10.99 -15.05
CA CYS A 67 -4.29 9.56 -15.15
C CYS A 67 -5.09 9.31 -16.42
N PRO A 68 -4.47 9.51 -17.60
CA PRO A 68 -5.16 9.37 -18.88
C PRO A 68 -5.56 7.91 -19.13
N LEU A 69 -6.44 7.72 -20.12
CA LEU A 69 -6.81 6.40 -20.60
C LEU A 69 -5.53 5.63 -21.06
N PRO A 70 -5.28 4.42 -20.55
CA PRO A 70 -4.11 3.64 -20.93
C PRO A 70 -4.07 3.32 -22.43
N ALA A 71 -2.91 3.48 -23.06
CA ALA A 71 -2.72 3.12 -24.46
C ALA A 71 -2.58 1.58 -24.59
N GLY A 72 -3.65 0.90 -25.01
CA GLY A 72 -3.65 -0.56 -25.21
C GLY A 72 -4.83 -1.22 -24.49
N GLN A 73 -4.70 -2.53 -24.22
CA GLN A 73 -5.74 -3.29 -23.49
C GLN A 73 -5.50 -3.38 -21.98
N ASN A 74 -4.32 -2.96 -21.49
CA ASN A 74 -3.99 -3.05 -20.06
C ASN A 74 -3.23 -1.81 -19.56
N PRO A 75 -3.49 -1.37 -18.31
CA PRO A 75 -4.55 -1.90 -17.46
C PRO A 75 -5.93 -1.42 -17.95
N ASP A 76 -6.93 -2.30 -17.89
CA ASP A 76 -8.33 -2.05 -18.28
C ASP A 76 -9.03 -1.18 -17.23
N PHE A 77 -8.96 0.14 -17.44
CA PHE A 77 -9.55 1.22 -16.65
C PHE A 77 -9.89 2.41 -17.56
N ASP A 78 -10.80 3.29 -17.14
CA ASP A 78 -11.07 4.56 -17.84
C ASP A 78 -9.89 5.54 -17.73
N GLY A 79 -9.07 5.38 -16.69
CA GLY A 79 -7.82 6.10 -16.49
C GLY A 79 -6.88 5.33 -15.57
N ALA A 80 -5.58 5.41 -15.84
CA ALA A 80 -4.58 4.86 -14.93
C ALA A 80 -3.32 5.72 -14.89
N CYS A 81 -2.67 5.73 -13.74
CA CYS A 81 -1.42 6.46 -13.55
C CYS A 81 -0.51 5.73 -12.57
N MET A 82 0.77 6.05 -12.71
CA MET A 82 1.85 5.60 -11.84
C MET A 82 2.40 6.81 -11.11
N TRP A 83 2.60 6.68 -9.81
CA TRP A 83 3.21 7.70 -8.97
C TRP A 83 4.38 7.11 -8.19
N SER A 84 5.43 7.92 -8.03
CA SER A 84 6.62 7.60 -7.26
C SER A 84 7.10 8.87 -6.53
N THR A 85 7.64 8.71 -5.33
CA THR A 85 8.26 9.78 -4.56
C THR A 85 9.67 10.10 -5.05
N ASP A 86 10.32 9.14 -5.72
CA ASP A 86 11.64 9.28 -6.30
C ASP A 86 11.47 9.48 -7.81
N ASP A 87 12.13 10.49 -8.39
CA ASP A 87 12.12 10.75 -9.84
C ASP A 87 12.86 9.65 -10.66
N ASN A 88 13.17 8.50 -10.03
CA ASN A 88 13.74 7.35 -10.71
C ASN A 88 12.63 6.61 -11.46
N GLU A 89 12.71 6.62 -12.79
CA GLU A 89 11.70 6.10 -13.72
C GLU A 89 11.43 4.59 -13.61
N GLU A 90 12.24 3.85 -12.83
CA GLU A 90 12.20 2.39 -12.74
C GLU A 90 11.39 1.86 -11.54
N ASP A 91 11.02 2.71 -10.56
CA ASP A 91 10.31 2.30 -9.34
C ASP A 91 9.01 3.11 -9.15
N PHE A 92 7.94 2.43 -8.75
CA PHE A 92 6.66 3.05 -8.38
C PHE A 92 6.31 2.80 -6.91
N ASP A 93 5.72 3.81 -6.28
CA ASP A 93 5.15 3.67 -4.92
C ASP A 93 3.66 3.33 -4.96
N LEU A 94 2.96 3.83 -5.98
CA LEU A 94 1.52 3.68 -6.12
C LEU A 94 1.10 3.61 -7.61
N LEU A 95 0.40 2.53 -7.97
CA LEU A 95 -0.41 2.51 -9.20
C LEU A 95 -1.85 2.81 -8.84
N ILE A 96 -2.53 3.62 -9.67
CA ILE A 96 -3.90 4.07 -9.45
C ILE A 96 -4.73 3.75 -10.68
N GLY A 97 -5.89 3.12 -10.45
CA GLY A 97 -6.88 2.76 -11.46
C GLY A 97 -8.18 3.51 -11.18
N ILE A 98 -8.70 4.14 -12.23
CA ILE A 98 -9.88 4.99 -12.21
C ILE A 98 -10.94 4.40 -13.12
N GLU A 99 -12.17 4.29 -12.61
CA GLU A 99 -13.35 3.89 -13.40
C GLU A 99 -14.53 4.75 -12.94
N ASP A 100 -15.36 5.19 -13.89
CA ASP A 100 -16.52 6.05 -13.62
C ASP A 100 -16.19 7.28 -12.74
N HIS A 101 -15.03 7.89 -12.97
CA HIS A 101 -14.51 9.04 -12.21
C HIS A 101 -14.18 8.77 -10.74
N ALA A 102 -14.02 7.52 -10.32
CA ALA A 102 -13.61 7.18 -8.97
C ALA A 102 -12.27 6.45 -8.93
N LEU A 103 -11.47 6.66 -7.86
CA LEU A 103 -10.37 5.75 -7.54
C LEU A 103 -10.97 4.41 -7.10
N VAL A 104 -10.82 3.37 -7.92
CA VAL A 104 -11.45 2.06 -7.67
C VAL A 104 -10.47 0.97 -7.31
N SER A 105 -9.22 1.09 -7.75
CA SER A 105 -8.19 0.08 -7.55
C SER A 105 -6.82 0.72 -7.45
N VAL A 106 -5.97 0.21 -6.56
CA VAL A 106 -4.57 0.65 -6.43
C VAL A 106 -3.63 -0.54 -6.25
N VAL A 107 -2.37 -0.36 -6.65
CA VAL A 107 -1.29 -1.30 -6.33
C VAL A 107 -0.27 -0.62 -5.43
N THR A 108 0.06 -1.25 -4.31
CA THR A 108 1.01 -0.71 -3.34
C THR A 108 1.68 -1.80 -2.50
N SER A 109 2.86 -1.52 -1.96
CA SER A 109 3.55 -2.34 -0.97
C SER A 109 3.09 -2.08 0.48
N TRP A 110 2.25 -1.06 0.73
CA TRP A 110 1.76 -0.68 2.07
C TRP A 110 0.23 -0.78 2.24
N PRO A 111 -0.41 -1.92 1.94
CA PRO A 111 -1.88 -2.05 2.00
C PRO A 111 -2.47 -1.80 3.39
N ARG A 112 -1.68 -1.94 4.46
CA ARG A 112 -2.13 -1.76 5.86
C ARG A 112 -2.48 -0.31 6.22
N GLN A 113 -2.15 0.66 5.39
CA GLN A 113 -2.57 2.05 5.59
C GLN A 113 -3.99 2.33 5.05
N LEU A 114 -4.54 1.40 4.27
CA LEU A 114 -5.86 1.55 3.69
C LEU A 114 -6.94 1.02 4.65
N ASP A 115 -8.03 1.76 4.78
CA ASP A 115 -9.16 1.33 5.60
C ASP A 115 -9.80 0.05 5.02
N ALA A 116 -9.78 -1.02 5.80
CA ALA A 116 -10.33 -2.32 5.43
C ALA A 116 -11.86 -2.36 5.36
N GLN A 117 -12.57 -1.27 5.65
CA GLN A 117 -13.99 -1.08 5.32
C GLN A 117 -14.18 -0.53 3.90
N ILE A 118 -13.17 0.15 3.36
CA ILE A 118 -13.19 0.75 2.02
C ILE A 118 -12.49 -0.16 1.03
N TRP A 119 -11.37 -0.75 1.40
CA TRP A 119 -10.46 -1.47 0.51
C TRP A 119 -10.38 -2.96 0.86
N ALA A 120 -10.51 -3.82 -0.14
CA ALA A 120 -10.15 -5.22 -0.06
C ALA A 120 -8.82 -5.43 -0.80
N CYS A 121 -7.82 -5.91 -0.09
CA CYS A 121 -6.47 -6.11 -0.62
C CYS A 121 -6.12 -7.59 -0.76
N GLU A 122 -5.43 -7.93 -1.84
CA GLU A 122 -4.84 -9.24 -2.07
C GLU A 122 -3.43 -9.11 -2.67
N PRO A 123 -2.53 -10.07 -2.42
CA PRO A 123 -1.22 -10.08 -3.06
C PRO A 123 -1.34 -10.07 -4.59
N VAL A 124 -0.47 -9.30 -5.25
CA VAL A 124 -0.35 -9.33 -6.72
C VAL A 124 0.05 -10.72 -7.18
N ASP A 125 1.08 -11.30 -6.54
CA ASP A 125 1.53 -12.67 -6.76
C ASP A 125 1.55 -13.43 -5.42
N PRO A 126 0.53 -14.24 -5.13
CA PRO A 126 0.48 -15.02 -3.88
C PRO A 126 1.48 -16.18 -3.86
N VAL A 127 2.11 -16.52 -4.99
CA VAL A 127 3.07 -17.63 -5.10
C VAL A 127 4.49 -17.15 -4.80
N ASN A 128 4.79 -15.87 -5.04
CA ASN A 128 6.09 -15.27 -4.76
C ASN A 128 6.07 -14.48 -3.44
N PRO A 129 6.62 -15.03 -2.33
CA PRO A 129 6.60 -14.38 -1.02
C PRO A 129 7.49 -13.12 -0.95
N ASP A 130 8.39 -12.93 -1.91
CA ASP A 130 9.24 -11.74 -2.00
C ASP A 130 8.54 -10.59 -2.75
N ASN A 131 7.37 -10.86 -3.35
CA ASN A 131 6.52 -9.81 -3.91
C ASN A 131 5.65 -9.19 -2.82
N PHE A 132 6.03 -7.99 -2.36
CA PHE A 132 5.29 -7.26 -1.34
C PHE A 132 4.12 -6.45 -1.89
N LEU A 133 3.90 -6.43 -3.21
CA LEU A 133 2.83 -5.67 -3.83
C LEU A 133 1.48 -6.32 -3.61
N ASN A 134 0.49 -5.48 -3.31
CA ASN A 134 -0.89 -5.87 -3.15
C ASN A 134 -1.74 -5.05 -4.11
N VAL A 135 -2.73 -5.71 -4.73
CA VAL A 135 -3.84 -5.01 -5.38
C VAL A 135 -4.91 -4.76 -4.33
N CYS A 136 -5.31 -3.51 -4.15
CA CYS A 136 -6.37 -3.11 -3.25
C CYS A 136 -7.50 -2.48 -4.06
N SER A 137 -8.71 -3.01 -3.95
CA SER A 137 -9.88 -2.52 -4.68
C SER A 137 -11.03 -2.17 -3.76
N VAL A 138 -11.86 -1.20 -4.15
CA VAL A 138 -12.97 -0.73 -3.32
C VAL A 138 -13.99 -1.86 -3.02
N GLN A 139 -14.40 -1.99 -1.77
CA GLN A 139 -15.31 -3.04 -1.31
C GLN A 139 -16.75 -2.85 -1.78
N SER A 140 -17.13 -1.63 -2.16
CA SER A 140 -18.41 -1.31 -2.77
C SER A 140 -18.61 -2.03 -4.12
N ALA A 141 -17.52 -2.37 -4.82
CA ALA A 141 -17.59 -3.14 -6.06
C ALA A 141 -17.95 -4.61 -5.78
N THR A 142 -18.44 -5.31 -6.80
CA THR A 142 -18.68 -6.75 -6.69
C THR A 142 -17.36 -7.54 -6.63
N PRO A 143 -17.34 -8.76 -6.08
CA PRO A 143 -16.15 -9.62 -6.13
C PRO A 143 -15.65 -9.87 -7.57
N ALA A 144 -16.56 -9.94 -8.55
CA ALA A 144 -16.19 -10.11 -9.96
C ALA A 144 -15.44 -8.90 -10.52
N HIS A 145 -15.90 -7.67 -10.24
CA HIS A 145 -15.18 -6.47 -10.66
C HIS A 145 -13.81 -6.35 -9.99
N ARG A 146 -13.72 -6.61 -8.68
CA ARG A 146 -12.41 -6.59 -8.00
C ARG A 146 -11.44 -7.62 -8.58
N ALA A 147 -11.91 -8.82 -8.90
CA ALA A 147 -11.10 -9.84 -9.54
C ALA A 147 -10.66 -9.43 -10.96
N HIS A 148 -11.52 -8.75 -11.72
CA HIS A 148 -11.20 -8.18 -13.03
C HIS A 148 -10.07 -7.15 -12.93
N TRP A 149 -10.20 -6.15 -12.06
CA TRP A 149 -9.16 -5.13 -11.85
C TRP A 149 -7.84 -5.73 -11.39
N ALA A 150 -7.88 -6.71 -10.48
CA ALA A 150 -6.67 -7.40 -10.04
C ALA A 150 -6.00 -8.19 -11.18
N ALA A 151 -6.78 -8.85 -12.05
CA ALA A 151 -6.24 -9.51 -13.23
C ALA A 151 -5.63 -8.51 -14.23
N SER A 152 -6.28 -7.37 -14.45
CA SER A 152 -5.80 -6.26 -15.28
C SER A 152 -4.45 -5.71 -14.78
N TRP A 153 -4.33 -5.42 -13.49
CA TRP A 153 -3.06 -4.99 -12.89
C TRP A 153 -1.95 -6.03 -13.00
N ARG A 154 -2.26 -7.31 -12.76
CA ARG A 154 -1.29 -8.40 -12.94
C ARG A 154 -0.80 -8.50 -14.37
N ALA A 155 -1.70 -8.39 -15.34
CA ALA A 155 -1.35 -8.41 -16.76
C ALA A 155 -0.44 -7.23 -17.13
N PHE A 156 -0.74 -6.04 -16.62
CA PHE A 156 0.10 -4.85 -16.80
C PHE A 156 1.49 -5.03 -16.18
N LEU A 157 1.58 -5.42 -14.90
CA LEU A 157 2.86 -5.63 -14.19
C LEU A 157 3.71 -6.72 -14.87
N ASN A 158 3.09 -7.79 -15.37
CA ASN A 158 3.80 -8.84 -16.10
C ASN A 158 4.32 -8.39 -17.48
N ALA A 159 3.73 -7.35 -18.08
CA ALA A 159 4.17 -6.82 -19.36
C ALA A 159 5.32 -5.81 -19.24
N MET A 160 5.53 -5.24 -18.04
CA MET A 160 6.63 -4.32 -17.76
C MET A 160 7.94 -5.04 -17.37
N ASN A 161 7.85 -6.29 -16.90
CA ASN A 161 8.99 -7.17 -16.62
C ASN A 161 9.48 -7.91 -17.88
#